data_AF-A0A2N3YFU9-F1
#
_entry.id   AF-A0A2N3YFU9-F1
#
_cell.length_a   1.000
_cell.length_b   1.000
_cell.length_c   1.000
_cell.angle_alpha   90.00
_cell.angle_beta   90.00
_cell.angle_gamma   90.00
#
_symmetry.space_group_name_H-M   'P 1'
#
loop_
_entity.id
_entity.type
_entity.pdbx_description
1 polymer ?
#
loop_
_entity_poly.entity_id
_entity_poly.type
_entity_poly.pdbx_seq_one_letter_code
_entity_poly.pdbx_strand_id
1 'polypeptide(L)'
;MHTLQVGNRYDPSRSSYPQTEQVRFTPEFSELARFWPSPSQSEVDAHRDDAEFAAVLVSEHLLMFAYRFGSLDWSDVPFQIGRLRDADLRGIPEGRLEDPIHLRTLLVDSDTGIIRAMRRDTLSSEVSAIIRGSLQMQLDVPFDDDTAGRHLSTMYQHFSTSEAMVREAAQARCSAPRRSTVISETHYG
;
A
#
# COMPACT_ATOMS: atom_id res chain seq x y z
N MET A 1 18.37 7.98 7.86
CA MET A 1 17.42 7.69 6.76
C MET A 1 18.24 7.17 5.58
N HIS A 2 18.06 5.91 5.16
CA HIS A 2 18.73 5.39 3.97
C HIS A 2 17.90 5.66 2.72
N THR A 3 18.56 5.86 1.59
CA THR A 3 17.89 6.13 0.32
C THR A 3 17.29 4.84 -0.25
N LEU A 4 15.97 4.82 -0.43
CA LEU A 4 15.27 3.77 -1.17
C LEU A 4 15.49 3.98 -2.67
N GLN A 5 16.10 2.99 -3.32
CA GLN A 5 16.41 3.04 -4.75
C GLN A 5 16.36 1.63 -5.33
N VAL A 6 15.90 1.52 -6.59
CA VAL A 6 15.96 0.25 -7.34
C VAL A 6 17.40 -0.25 -7.41
N GLY A 7 17.61 -1.54 -7.14
CA GLY A 7 18.91 -2.18 -7.06
C GLY A 7 19.53 -2.18 -5.65
N ASN A 8 19.06 -1.31 -4.75
CA ASN A 8 19.46 -1.33 -3.35
C ASN A 8 18.54 -2.22 -2.51
N ARG A 9 19.00 -2.60 -1.32
CA ARG A 9 18.15 -3.29 -0.34
C ARG A 9 17.10 -2.34 0.23
N TYR A 10 15.91 -2.87 0.49
CA TYR A 10 14.82 -2.17 1.14
C TYR A 10 15.17 -1.77 2.59
N ASP A 11 15.86 -2.65 3.33
CA ASP A 11 16.56 -2.33 4.57
C ASP A 11 18.01 -2.84 4.45
N PRO A 12 19.03 -1.98 4.52
CA PRO A 12 20.42 -2.40 4.40
C PRO A 12 20.85 -3.48 5.39
N SER A 13 20.20 -3.55 6.55
CA SER A 13 20.48 -4.52 7.63
C SER A 13 19.80 -5.88 7.42
N ARG A 14 18.91 -6.01 6.44
CA ARG A 14 18.10 -7.21 6.23
C ARG A 14 18.14 -7.66 4.77
N SER A 15 18.37 -8.95 4.57
CA SER A 15 18.51 -9.55 3.24
C SER A 15 17.39 -10.51 2.85
N SER A 16 16.42 -10.78 3.73
CA SER A 16 15.28 -11.64 3.39
C SER A 16 14.00 -11.27 4.12
N TYR A 17 12.86 -11.51 3.48
CA TYR A 17 11.53 -11.14 3.96
C TYR A 17 10.55 -12.30 3.76
N PRO A 18 9.54 -12.47 4.62
CA PRO A 18 8.38 -13.30 4.30
C PRO A 18 7.73 -12.81 3.00
N GLN A 19 7.20 -13.74 2.22
CA GLN A 19 6.37 -13.40 1.07
C GLN A 19 5.04 -12.82 1.56
N THR A 20 4.91 -11.50 1.50
CA THR A 20 3.76 -10.78 2.02
C THR A 20 3.73 -9.37 1.47
N GLU A 21 2.57 -8.73 1.62
CA GLU A 21 2.31 -7.35 1.29
C GLU A 21 2.24 -6.55 2.59
N GLN A 22 2.82 -5.36 2.59
CA GLN A 22 2.79 -4.46 3.75
C GLN A 22 2.38 -3.07 3.29
N VAL A 23 1.34 -2.54 3.92
CA VAL A 23 0.94 -1.15 3.74
C VAL A 23 1.20 -0.38 5.03
N ARG A 24 1.71 0.84 4.88
CA ARG A 24 1.96 1.78 5.97
C ARG A 24 1.36 3.11 5.58
N PHE A 25 0.50 3.62 6.45
CA PHE A 25 0.00 4.98 6.41
C PHE A 25 0.46 5.63 7.72
N THR A 26 1.32 6.63 7.62
CA THR A 26 1.93 7.32 8.75
C THR A 26 1.88 8.83 8.48
N PRO A 27 2.03 9.69 9.50
CA PRO A 27 2.14 11.14 9.29
C PRO A 27 3.19 11.52 8.25
N GLU A 28 4.35 10.87 8.28
CA GLU A 28 5.51 11.22 7.46
C GLU A 28 5.45 10.66 6.03
N PHE A 29 4.88 9.46 5.86
CA PHE A 29 4.83 8.80 4.57
C PHE A 29 3.73 7.74 4.47
N SER A 30 3.32 7.48 3.23
CA SER A 30 2.49 6.34 2.87
C SER A 30 3.27 5.42 1.93
N GLU A 31 3.25 4.12 2.22
CA GLU A 31 3.98 3.12 1.45
C GLU A 31 3.22 1.79 1.32
N LEU A 32 3.26 1.19 0.13
CA LEU A 32 2.94 -0.21 -0.11
C LEU A 32 4.20 -0.94 -0.56
N ALA A 33 4.67 -1.91 0.22
CA ALA A 33 5.78 -2.79 -0.12
C ALA A 33 5.27 -4.21 -0.39
N ARG A 34 5.60 -4.74 -1.56
CA ARG A 34 5.25 -6.10 -2.00
C ARG A 34 6.50 -6.96 -2.01
N PHE A 35 6.57 -7.98 -1.14
CA PHE A 35 7.74 -8.85 -1.00
C PHE A 35 7.49 -10.16 -1.73
N TRP A 36 8.02 -10.29 -2.95
CA TRP A 36 7.80 -11.45 -3.82
C TRP A 36 9.12 -12.20 -4.06
N PRO A 37 9.14 -13.53 -4.03
CA PRO A 37 10.37 -14.30 -4.25
C PRO A 37 10.76 -14.21 -5.73
N SER A 38 12.00 -13.78 -5.99
CA SER A 38 12.60 -13.76 -7.32
C SER A 38 11.66 -13.25 -8.44
N PRO A 39 11.08 -12.03 -8.34
CA PRO A 39 10.06 -11.58 -9.28
C PRO A 39 10.62 -11.52 -10.70
N SER A 40 9.81 -12.05 -11.63
CA SER A 40 10.05 -12.06 -13.06
C SER A 40 10.06 -10.65 -13.65
N GLN A 41 10.63 -10.51 -14.85
CA GLN A 41 10.63 -9.22 -15.54
C GLN A 41 9.20 -8.74 -15.86
N SER A 42 8.28 -9.66 -16.21
CA SER A 42 6.87 -9.33 -16.43
C SER A 42 6.18 -8.77 -15.19
N GLU A 43 6.49 -9.27 -13.99
CA GLU A 43 5.91 -8.74 -12.75
C GLU A 43 6.51 -7.38 -12.38
N VAL A 44 7.80 -7.19 -12.65
CA VAL A 44 8.49 -5.90 -12.51
C VAL A 44 7.87 -4.87 -13.47
N ASP A 45 7.59 -5.25 -14.70
CA ASP A 45 7.01 -4.37 -15.71
C ASP A 45 5.54 -4.05 -15.40
N ALA A 46 4.75 -5.04 -14.97
CA ALA A 46 3.38 -4.83 -14.52
C ALA A 46 3.31 -3.85 -13.33
N HIS A 47 4.23 -3.94 -12.37
CA HIS A 47 4.32 -2.98 -11.26
C HIS A 47 4.55 -1.53 -11.73
N ARG A 48 5.22 -1.35 -12.88
CA ARG A 48 5.51 -0.03 -13.48
C ARG A 48 4.38 0.47 -14.38
N ASP A 49 3.39 -0.37 -14.70
CA ASP A 49 2.28 -0.06 -15.61
C ASP A 49 1.14 0.71 -14.90
N ASP A 50 -0.02 0.89 -15.52
CA ASP A 50 -1.19 1.46 -14.83
C ASP A 50 -1.47 0.74 -13.51
N ALA A 51 -1.85 1.50 -12.49
CA ALA A 51 -2.20 0.97 -11.18
C ALA A 51 -3.61 1.40 -10.78
N GLU A 52 -4.27 0.58 -9.99
CA GLU A 52 -5.54 0.90 -9.36
C GLU A 52 -5.46 0.67 -7.87
N PHE A 53 -6.17 1.50 -7.11
CA PHE A 53 -6.22 1.45 -5.66
C PHE A 53 -7.65 1.57 -5.20
N ALA A 54 -7.95 0.96 -4.06
CA ALA A 54 -9.26 1.03 -3.44
C ALA A 54 -9.15 0.93 -1.92
N ALA A 55 -10.09 1.58 -1.25
CA ALA A 55 -10.22 1.52 0.20
C ALA A 55 -11.58 0.92 0.58
N VAL A 56 -11.55 -0.02 1.52
CA VAL A 56 -12.74 -0.62 2.14
C VAL A 56 -12.64 -0.39 3.65
N LEU A 57 -13.46 0.52 4.18
CA LEU A 57 -13.66 0.64 5.62
C LEU A 57 -14.49 -0.56 6.09
N VAL A 58 -13.88 -1.45 6.87
CA VAL A 58 -14.55 -2.67 7.37
C VAL A 58 -15.17 -2.43 8.74
N SER A 59 -14.45 -1.73 9.61
CA SER A 59 -14.92 -1.33 10.95
C SER A 59 -14.04 -0.19 11.48
N GLU A 60 -14.36 0.31 12.67
CA GLU A 60 -13.49 1.22 13.44
C GLU A 60 -12.14 0.62 13.83
N HIS A 61 -11.94 -0.70 13.67
CA HIS A 61 -10.69 -1.38 13.96
C HIS A 61 -9.90 -1.82 12.72
N LEU A 62 -10.48 -1.72 11.51
CA LEU A 62 -9.90 -2.36 10.32
C LEU A 62 -10.21 -1.61 9.02
N LEU A 63 -9.15 -1.29 8.29
CA LEU A 63 -9.17 -0.86 6.89
C LEU A 63 -8.68 -2.01 6.02
N MET A 64 -9.32 -2.26 4.88
CA MET A 64 -8.70 -3.03 3.80
C MET A 64 -8.24 -2.07 2.70
N PHE A 65 -6.95 -2.15 2.36
CA PHE A 65 -6.39 -1.45 1.22
C PHE A 65 -6.15 -2.43 0.09
N ALA A 66 -6.82 -2.25 -1.03
CA ALA A 66 -6.71 -3.12 -2.19
C ALA A 66 -6.06 -2.39 -3.35
N TYR A 67 -5.36 -3.14 -4.20
CA TYR A 67 -4.63 -2.58 -5.32
C TYR A 67 -4.49 -3.57 -6.47
N ARG A 68 -4.21 -3.05 -7.65
CA ARG A 68 -3.87 -3.80 -8.87
C ARG A 68 -2.79 -3.07 -9.65
N PHE A 69 -1.87 -3.80 -10.29
CA PHE A 69 -0.83 -3.22 -11.13
C PHE A 69 -0.78 -3.94 -12.48
N GLY A 70 -0.88 -3.18 -13.57
CA GLY A 70 -0.93 -3.68 -14.94
C GLY A 70 -2.00 -4.75 -15.09
N SER A 71 -1.61 -5.88 -15.68
CA SER A 71 -2.47 -7.04 -15.88
C SER A 71 -2.48 -8.04 -14.72
N LEU A 72 -1.88 -7.72 -13.57
CA LEU A 72 -1.94 -8.61 -12.40
C LEU A 72 -3.35 -8.62 -11.80
N ASP A 73 -3.66 -9.66 -11.03
CA ASP A 73 -4.91 -9.71 -10.28
C ASP A 73 -4.94 -8.66 -9.16
N TRP A 74 -6.15 -8.31 -8.73
CA TRP A 74 -6.33 -7.53 -7.51
C TRP A 74 -5.72 -8.26 -6.31
N SER A 75 -5.04 -7.50 -5.46
CA SER A 75 -4.56 -7.95 -4.15
C SER A 75 -5.05 -7.00 -3.08
N ASP A 76 -5.01 -7.43 -1.81
CA ASP A 76 -5.41 -6.61 -0.68
C ASP A 76 -4.50 -6.81 0.53
N VAL A 77 -4.53 -5.81 1.43
CA VAL A 77 -3.78 -5.80 2.68
C VAL A 77 -4.67 -5.23 3.78
N PRO A 78 -4.90 -5.97 4.87
CA PRO A 78 -5.52 -5.40 6.07
C PRO A 78 -4.57 -4.41 6.73
N PHE A 79 -5.12 -3.28 7.17
CA PHE A 79 -4.37 -2.24 7.85
C PHE A 79 -5.00 -1.89 9.21
N GLN A 80 -4.13 -1.95 10.23
CA GLN A 80 -4.41 -1.51 11.58
C GLN A 80 -3.26 -0.63 12.06
N ILE A 81 -3.55 0.60 12.46
CA ILE A 81 -2.55 1.55 12.93
C ILE A 81 -1.80 1.04 14.17
N GLY A 82 -2.49 0.31 15.06
CA GLY A 82 -1.91 -0.28 16.26
C GLY A 82 -0.87 -1.39 16.00
N ARG A 83 -0.87 -1.98 14.80
CA ARG A 83 0.14 -2.99 14.38
C ARG A 83 1.45 -2.37 13.91
N LEU A 84 1.53 -1.05 13.74
CA LEU A 84 2.80 -0.38 13.49
C LEU A 84 3.72 -0.57 14.69
N ARG A 85 4.92 -1.12 14.42
CA ARG A 85 5.93 -1.42 15.44
C ARG A 85 6.43 -0.17 16.14
N ASP A 86 6.62 0.89 15.38
CA ASP A 86 7.02 2.19 15.88
C ASP A 86 5.77 2.97 16.29
N ALA A 87 5.68 3.30 17.58
CA ALA A 87 4.55 4.04 18.12
C ALA A 87 4.55 5.50 17.65
N ASP A 88 5.72 6.08 17.35
CA ASP A 88 5.83 7.47 16.90
C ASP A 88 5.31 7.64 15.47
N LEU A 89 5.26 6.54 14.70
CA LEU A 89 4.67 6.51 13.36
C LEU A 89 3.15 6.28 13.36
N ARG A 90 2.53 6.06 14.53
CA ARG A 90 1.08 5.91 14.66
C ARG A 90 0.41 7.27 14.58
N GLY A 91 -0.06 7.62 13.40
CA GLY A 91 -0.94 8.76 13.19
C GLY A 91 -1.63 8.69 11.84
N ILE A 92 -2.39 9.73 11.53
CA ILE A 92 -2.97 9.94 10.21
C ILE A 92 -1.92 10.55 9.29
N PRO A 93 -1.89 10.21 7.98
CA PRO A 93 -0.99 10.90 7.07
C PRO A 93 -1.25 12.42 7.08
N GLU A 94 -0.24 13.23 6.78
CA GLU A 94 -0.40 14.69 6.78
C GLU A 94 -1.39 15.19 5.71
N GLY A 95 -1.95 16.38 5.94
CA GLY A 95 -2.92 17.05 5.06
C GLY A 95 -4.34 17.08 5.63
N ARG A 96 -5.21 17.85 4.95
CA ARG A 96 -6.66 17.86 5.19
C ARG A 96 -7.29 16.54 4.74
N LEU A 97 -8.53 16.30 5.15
CA LEU A 97 -9.25 15.06 4.83
C LEU A 97 -9.27 14.74 3.32
N GLU A 98 -9.46 15.76 2.49
CA GLU A 98 -9.56 15.63 1.03
C GLU A 98 -8.22 15.78 0.30
N ASP A 99 -7.13 16.11 1.03
CA ASP A 99 -5.82 16.28 0.42
C ASP A 99 -5.30 14.92 -0.06
N PRO A 100 -4.89 14.81 -1.34
CA PRO A 100 -4.39 13.57 -1.91
C PRO A 100 -3.22 12.98 -1.11
N ILE A 101 -3.30 11.69 -0.80
CA ILE A 101 -2.18 10.95 -0.23
C ILE A 101 -1.20 10.57 -1.34
N HIS A 102 0.08 10.92 -1.16
CA HIS A 102 1.16 10.40 -1.98
C HIS A 102 1.62 9.05 -1.46
N LEU A 103 1.46 8.02 -2.28
CA LEU A 103 1.81 6.64 -1.96
C LEU A 103 3.08 6.26 -2.72
N ARG A 104 4.13 5.86 -2.02
CA ARG A 104 5.25 5.15 -2.65
C ARG A 104 4.90 3.67 -2.72
N THR A 105 5.08 3.05 -3.88
CA THR A 105 4.89 1.61 -4.02
C THR A 105 6.20 0.96 -4.44
N LEU A 106 6.48 -0.20 -3.84
CA LEU A 106 7.73 -0.94 -3.98
C LEU A 106 7.43 -2.40 -4.31
N LEU A 107 8.18 -2.94 -5.28
CA LEU A 107 8.33 -4.37 -5.46
C LEU A 107 9.72 -4.77 -4.97
N VAL A 108 9.77 -5.61 -3.93
CA VAL A 108 10.99 -6.06 -3.29
C VAL A 108 11.13 -7.57 -3.52
N ASP A 109 12.31 -7.97 -3.98
CA ASP A 109 12.70 -9.36 -4.04
C ASP A 109 12.86 -9.90 -2.62
N SER A 110 11.99 -10.82 -2.20
CA SER A 110 11.92 -11.29 -0.81
C SER A 110 13.13 -12.14 -0.40
N ASP A 111 13.85 -12.73 -1.36
CA ASP A 111 15.00 -13.61 -1.10
C ASP A 111 16.29 -12.83 -0.87
N THR A 112 16.37 -11.61 -1.42
CA THR A 112 17.57 -10.76 -1.40
C THR A 112 17.38 -9.42 -0.70
N GLY A 113 16.12 -9.02 -0.50
CA GLY A 113 15.73 -7.70 -0.01
C GLY A 113 15.90 -6.58 -1.04
N ILE A 114 16.27 -6.88 -2.29
CA ILE A 114 16.56 -5.88 -3.32
C ILE A 114 15.26 -5.28 -3.86
N ILE A 115 15.20 -3.96 -3.95
CA ILE A 115 14.09 -3.25 -4.61
C ILE A 115 14.21 -3.45 -6.12
N ARG A 116 13.22 -4.11 -6.72
CA ARG A 116 13.17 -4.43 -8.16
C ARG A 116 12.38 -3.39 -8.95
N ALA A 117 11.38 -2.78 -8.33
CA ALA A 117 10.66 -1.63 -8.88
C ALA A 117 10.24 -0.67 -7.77
N MET A 118 10.13 0.61 -8.12
CA MET A 118 9.63 1.66 -7.26
C MET A 118 8.88 2.68 -8.11
N ARG A 119 7.78 3.21 -7.59
CA ARG A 119 7.05 4.34 -8.17
C ARG A 119 6.37 5.17 -7.08
N ARG A 120 5.89 6.34 -7.48
CA ARG A 120 5.10 7.24 -6.63
C ARG A 120 3.77 7.55 -7.30
N ASP A 121 2.71 7.20 -6.59
CA ASP A 121 1.33 7.38 -6.99
C ASP A 121 0.67 8.43 -6.13
N THR A 122 -0.39 9.04 -6.66
CA THR A 122 -1.24 9.97 -5.92
C THR A 122 -2.61 9.34 -5.84
N LEU A 123 -3.10 9.09 -4.63
CA LEU A 123 -4.45 8.58 -4.42
C LEU A 123 -5.46 9.71 -4.65
N SER A 124 -6.67 9.39 -5.12
CA SER A 124 -7.73 10.39 -5.26
C SER A 124 -8.11 10.97 -3.89
N SER A 125 -8.73 12.16 -3.88
CA SER A 125 -9.25 12.76 -2.66
C SER A 125 -10.25 11.85 -1.94
N GLU A 126 -11.09 11.12 -2.68
CA GLU A 126 -12.06 10.17 -2.10
C GLU A 126 -11.37 9.00 -1.40
N VAL A 127 -10.41 8.33 -2.06
CA VAL A 127 -9.63 7.24 -1.44
C VAL A 127 -8.85 7.76 -0.23
N SER A 128 -8.26 8.95 -0.35
CA SER A 128 -7.49 9.58 0.72
C SER A 128 -8.36 9.90 1.95
N ALA A 129 -9.58 10.40 1.72
CA ALA A 129 -10.54 10.70 2.78
C ALA A 129 -10.98 9.44 3.53
N ILE A 130 -11.23 8.32 2.82
CA ILE A 130 -11.58 7.04 3.46
C ILE A 130 -10.42 6.52 4.32
N ILE A 131 -9.18 6.58 3.81
CA ILE A 131 -8.00 6.15 4.57
C ILE A 131 -7.87 7.00 5.84
N ARG A 132 -7.86 8.33 5.72
CA ARG A 132 -7.73 9.24 6.87
C ARG A 132 -8.85 9.05 7.88
N GLY A 133 -10.10 8.95 7.41
CA GLY A 133 -11.26 8.70 8.27
C GLY A 133 -11.15 7.38 9.02
N SER A 134 -10.74 6.30 8.34
CA SER A 134 -10.53 4.99 8.98
C SER A 134 -9.44 5.05 10.05
N LEU A 135 -8.30 5.70 9.76
CA LEU A 135 -7.23 5.82 10.72
C LEU A 135 -7.63 6.68 11.93
N GLN A 136 -8.41 7.73 11.73
CA GLN A 136 -8.98 8.53 12.82
C GLN A 136 -9.88 7.66 13.71
N MET A 137 -10.80 6.88 13.12
CA MET A 137 -11.66 5.96 13.88
C MET A 137 -10.84 4.94 14.68
N GLN A 138 -9.77 4.39 14.10
CA GLN A 138 -8.88 3.45 14.79
C GLN A 138 -8.10 4.08 15.95
N LEU A 139 -7.81 5.38 15.90
CA LEU A 139 -7.15 6.11 16.98
C LEU A 139 -8.13 6.49 18.10
N ASP A 140 -9.41 6.67 17.77
CA ASP A 140 -10.46 7.05 18.73
C ASP A 140 -10.98 5.87 19.55
N VAL A 141 -10.63 4.64 19.18
CA VAL A 141 -10.97 3.40 19.90
C VAL A 141 -9.72 2.70 20.45
N PRO A 142 -9.83 1.94 21.56
CA PRO A 142 -8.72 1.09 22.00
C PRO A 142 -8.31 0.10 20.92
N PHE A 143 -7.00 -0.14 20.81
CA PHE A 143 -6.48 -1.17 19.91
C PHE A 143 -7.01 -2.55 20.34
N ASP A 144 -7.73 -3.20 19.41
CA ASP A 144 -8.32 -4.52 19.61
C ASP A 144 -8.04 -5.40 18.38
N ASP A 145 -7.03 -6.25 18.51
CA ASP A 145 -6.57 -7.12 17.42
C ASP A 145 -7.54 -8.29 17.17
N ASP A 146 -8.20 -8.77 18.22
CA ASP A 146 -9.12 -9.90 18.15
C ASP A 146 -10.39 -9.50 17.41
N THR A 147 -10.92 -8.30 17.70
CA THR A 147 -12.08 -7.76 16.97
C THR A 147 -11.75 -7.50 15.51
N ALA A 148 -10.59 -6.90 15.19
CA ALA A 148 -10.16 -6.73 13.82
C ALA A 148 -9.96 -8.08 13.10
N GLY A 149 -9.38 -9.08 13.77
CA GLY A 149 -9.20 -10.42 13.22
C GLY A 149 -10.52 -11.13 12.90
N ARG A 150 -11.56 -10.93 13.71
CA ARG A 150 -12.92 -11.42 13.43
C ARG A 150 -13.51 -10.73 12.20
N HIS A 151 -13.42 -9.40 12.12
CA HIS A 151 -13.89 -8.65 10.95
C HIS A 151 -13.17 -9.06 9.67
N LEU A 152 -11.85 -9.22 9.72
CA LEU A 152 -11.05 -9.71 8.60
C LEU A 152 -11.50 -11.11 8.15
N SER A 153 -11.70 -12.02 9.10
CA SER A 153 -12.17 -13.38 8.80
C SER A 153 -13.55 -13.36 8.14
N THR A 154 -14.47 -12.51 8.61
CA THR A 154 -15.78 -12.33 7.98
C THR A 154 -15.66 -11.80 6.55
N MET A 155 -14.78 -10.83 6.30
CA MET A 155 -14.54 -10.30 4.95
C MET A 155 -14.08 -11.40 3.99
N TYR A 156 -13.07 -12.19 4.38
CA TYR A 156 -12.56 -13.26 3.53
C TYR A 156 -13.48 -14.49 3.41
N GLN A 157 -14.40 -14.68 4.36
CA GLN A 157 -15.48 -15.68 4.21
C GLN A 157 -16.55 -15.22 3.23
N HIS A 158 -16.82 -13.92 3.17
CA HIS A 158 -17.85 -13.36 2.31
C HIS A 158 -17.37 -13.15 0.87
N PHE A 159 -16.15 -12.64 0.70
CA PHE A 159 -15.56 -12.37 -0.61
C PHE A 159 -14.53 -13.42 -0.98
N SER A 160 -14.80 -14.17 -2.05
CA SER A 160 -13.91 -15.23 -2.53
C SER A 160 -12.64 -14.71 -3.21
N THR A 161 -12.62 -13.45 -3.66
CA THR A 161 -11.47 -12.80 -4.27
C THR A 161 -11.38 -11.33 -3.86
N SER A 162 -10.18 -10.76 -3.89
CA SER A 162 -9.97 -9.32 -3.70
C SER A 162 -10.79 -8.51 -4.72
N GLU A 163 -10.86 -8.97 -5.98
CA GLU A 163 -11.67 -8.30 -7.01
C GLU A 163 -13.16 -8.24 -6.64
N ALA A 164 -13.73 -9.33 -6.11
CA ALA A 164 -15.11 -9.35 -5.64
C ALA A 164 -15.31 -8.34 -4.48
N MET A 165 -14.42 -8.35 -3.50
CA MET A 165 -14.43 -7.39 -2.40
C MET A 165 -14.39 -5.95 -2.93
N VAL A 166 -13.49 -5.64 -3.87
CA VAL A 166 -13.37 -4.27 -4.37
C VAL A 166 -14.60 -3.87 -5.20
N ARG A 167 -15.17 -4.78 -6.00
CA ARG A 167 -16.38 -4.50 -6.78
C ARG A 167 -17.60 -4.22 -5.90
N GLU A 168 -17.73 -4.92 -4.78
CA GLU A 168 -18.97 -4.95 -3.99
C GLU A 168 -18.92 -4.09 -2.72
N ALA A 169 -17.73 -3.85 -2.15
CA ALA A 169 -17.57 -3.19 -0.86
C ALA A 169 -16.67 -1.94 -0.87
N ALA A 170 -15.92 -1.66 -1.93
CA ALA A 170 -15.07 -0.46 -1.94
C ALA A 170 -15.90 0.82 -1.90
N GLN A 171 -15.62 1.68 -0.92
CA GLN A 171 -16.28 3.00 -0.86
C GLN A 171 -15.64 3.99 -1.85
N ALA A 172 -14.36 3.80 -2.20
CA ALA A 172 -13.67 4.63 -3.18
C ALA A 172 -12.62 3.81 -3.94
N ARG A 173 -12.41 4.17 -5.22
CA ARG A 173 -11.40 3.59 -6.11
C ARG A 173 -10.75 4.69 -6.93
N CYS A 174 -9.48 4.53 -7.29
CA CYS A 174 -8.80 5.43 -8.22
C CYS A 174 -7.77 4.71 -9.06
N SER A 175 -7.45 5.28 -10.21
CA SER A 175 -6.39 4.80 -11.11
C SER A 175 -5.21 5.77 -11.11
N ALA A 176 -3.99 5.23 -11.16
CA ALA A 176 -2.76 5.97 -11.35
C ALA A 176 -2.09 5.48 -12.64
N PRO A 177 -1.97 6.33 -13.67
CA PRO A 177 -1.44 5.90 -14.96
C PRO A 177 0.03 5.50 -14.84
N ARG A 178 0.50 4.71 -15.81
CA ARG A 178 1.91 4.41 -16.04
C ARG A 178 2.70 5.71 -16.05
N ARG A 179 3.71 5.78 -15.20
CA ARG A 179 4.64 6.91 -15.21
C ARG A 179 5.68 6.64 -16.29
N SER A 180 5.63 7.40 -17.38
CA SER A 180 6.75 7.47 -18.31
C SER A 180 7.94 8.04 -17.56
N THR A 181 8.99 7.24 -17.37
CA THR A 181 10.29 7.75 -16.92
C THR A 181 10.82 8.66 -18.02
N VAL A 182 10.46 9.94 -18.01
CA VAL A 182 11.24 10.94 -18.72
C VAL A 182 12.50 11.11 -17.90
N ILE A 183 13.52 10.32 -18.22
CA ILE A 183 14.89 10.70 -17.89
C ILE A 183 15.17 11.90 -18.79
N SER A 184 14.85 13.10 -18.31
CA SER A 184 15.41 14.30 -18.90
C SER A 184 16.89 14.33 -18.54
N GLU A 185 17.71 13.66 -19.34
CA GLU A 185 19.09 14.06 -19.53
C GLU A 185 19.06 15.48 -20.10
N THR A 186 19.23 16.48 -19.25
CA THR A 186 19.66 17.80 -19.71
C THR A 186 21.18 17.83 -19.56
N HIS A 187 21.86 17.33 -20.60
CA HIS A 187 23.21 17.74 -20.95
C HIS A 187 23.12 18.70 -22.15
N TYR A 188 24.06 19.64 -22.18
CA TYR A 188 24.31 20.74 -23.14
C TYR A 188 23.55 22.05 -22.87
N GLY A 189 24.22 23.18 -22.66
CA GLY A 189 25.67 23.45 -22.71
C GLY A 189 26.04 24.80 -22.11
#